data_AF-A0A498L744-F1
#
_entry.id   AF-A0A498L744-F1
#
_cell.length_a   1.000
_cell.length_b   1.000
_cell.length_c   1.000
_cell.angle_alpha   90.00
_cell.angle_beta   90.00
_cell.angle_gamma   90.00
#
_symmetry.space_group_name_H-M   'P 1'
#
loop_
_entity.id
_entity.type
_entity.pdbx_description
1 polymer ?
#
loop_
_entity_poly.entity_id
_entity_poly.type
_entity_poly.pdbx_seq_one_letter_code
_entity_poly.pdbx_strand_id
1 'polypeptide(L)'
;MLIRNIDVSDGLVNGTFAKVATITTHTRDGYVQFIGLHLDNVTAGQKHRNKAPGGDDNIVYIERSEEPLKRKGTVRRQFPMKLAFACTIHKVQGMTADRAVVSLKHIFESGMAYVALSRTTSLSGLHINDFDEKKIFCDPEISASLENMPKADFHSIQPILHIVQDSNLNSALKIIHHNTEGLECHMEDLKCHHELLLADVLCLTETHLSGSAVPAHLHLDGYTMYKRNRHASYTNYAHLANKNGGGVAIYVKNSFQVCPLMYMQNVTDLEYLVLKIQAPKQALLAVIYRPPSYNLAEFLAHLNALLTSLEIIDLRPLIICGDFNEDQLSHCNKPILNMFEDKGYTQLISTGTTEKNTLLDPVFISGANSNVRAGVLQTYYSYHDPVYCVLE
;
A
#
# COMPACT_ATOMS: atom_id res chain seq x y z
N MET A 1 24.26 -2.07 27.79
CA MET A 1 22.96 -2.01 27.09
C MET A 1 21.96 -1.23 27.94
N LEU A 2 21.21 -0.31 27.33
CA LEU A 2 20.12 0.40 27.99
C LEU A 2 18.94 -0.53 28.29
N ILE A 3 18.30 -0.35 29.44
CA ILE A 3 17.19 -1.22 29.89
C ILE A 3 15.80 -0.59 29.73
N ARG A 4 15.73 0.66 29.26
CA ARG A 4 14.49 1.39 28.98
C ARG A 4 14.71 2.48 27.93
N ASN A 5 13.61 3.02 27.44
CA ASN A 5 13.62 4.21 26.60
C ASN A 5 13.95 5.43 27.47
N ILE A 6 14.95 6.20 27.05
CA ILE A 6 15.36 7.46 27.67
C ILE A 6 14.84 8.61 26.80
N ASP A 7 15.15 8.56 25.50
CA ASP A 7 14.65 9.50 24.50
C ASP A 7 14.52 8.76 23.16
N VAL A 8 13.27 8.44 22.80
CA VAL A 8 12.97 7.71 21.56
C VAL A 8 13.29 8.57 20.33
N SER A 9 13.08 9.89 20.42
CA SER A 9 13.33 10.82 19.31
C SER A 9 14.82 10.98 19.01
N ASP A 10 15.68 10.71 20.00
CA ASP A 10 17.14 10.83 19.93
C ASP A 10 17.80 9.43 19.85
N GLY A 11 17.04 8.36 19.59
CA GLY A 11 17.55 7.01 19.40
C GLY A 11 18.05 6.30 20.69
N LEU A 12 17.79 6.85 21.87
CA LEU A 12 18.14 6.24 23.17
C LEU A 12 17.03 5.32 23.66
N VAL A 13 16.89 4.17 23.00
CA VAL A 13 15.82 3.19 23.25
C VAL A 13 16.30 1.99 24.05
N ASN A 14 15.35 1.25 24.64
CA ASN A 14 15.61 -0.02 25.31
C ASN A 14 16.29 -1.01 24.36
N GLY A 15 17.38 -1.64 24.80
CA GLY A 15 18.16 -2.55 23.97
C GLY A 15 19.35 -1.90 23.26
N THR A 16 19.49 -0.57 23.31
CA THR A 16 20.66 0.11 22.72
C THR A 16 21.95 -0.35 23.39
N PHE A 17 22.91 -0.81 22.58
CA PHE A 17 24.24 -1.20 23.03
C PHE A 17 25.20 0.00 23.04
N ALA A 18 26.12 -0.06 23.99
CA ALA A 18 27.09 0.99 24.20
C ALA A 18 28.28 0.47 24.99
N LYS A 19 29.45 1.07 24.73
CA LYS A 19 30.66 0.89 25.53
C LYS A 19 30.78 2.03 26.53
N VAL A 20 31.08 1.70 27.79
CA VAL A 20 31.35 2.73 28.81
C VAL A 20 32.68 3.40 28.48
N ALA A 21 32.64 4.71 28.29
CA ALA A 21 33.80 5.53 27.93
C ALA A 21 34.39 6.25 29.14
N THR A 22 33.53 6.89 29.93
CA THR A 22 33.94 7.69 31.09
C THR A 22 32.90 7.62 32.21
N ILE A 23 33.36 7.84 33.44
CA ILE A 23 32.51 7.91 34.63
C ILE A 23 32.82 9.24 35.32
N THR A 24 31.86 10.15 35.33
CA THR A 24 32.04 11.48 35.93
C THR A 24 31.54 11.46 37.37
N THR A 25 32.45 11.73 38.31
CA THR A 25 32.16 11.80 39.75
C THR A 25 32.25 13.22 40.27
N HIS A 26 31.44 13.53 41.27
CA HIS A 26 31.52 14.78 42.01
C HIS A 26 32.81 14.80 42.87
N THR A 27 33.54 15.92 42.85
CA THR A 27 34.91 16.05 43.38
C THR A 27 35.01 15.99 44.91
N ARG A 28 33.89 16.13 45.64
CA ARG A 28 33.89 16.22 47.12
C ARG A 28 33.55 14.91 47.84
N ASP A 29 32.82 14.00 47.20
CA ASP A 29 32.13 12.87 47.84
C ASP A 29 32.12 11.59 46.98
N GLY A 30 32.75 11.61 45.79
CA GLY A 30 32.86 10.43 44.92
C GLY A 30 31.53 9.98 44.30
N TYR A 31 30.49 10.81 44.40
CA TYR A 31 29.18 10.49 43.84
C TYR A 31 29.22 10.49 42.31
N VAL A 32 28.89 9.35 41.69
CA VAL A 32 28.82 9.23 40.22
C VAL A 32 27.60 10.01 39.69
N GLN A 33 27.86 11.09 38.97
CA GLN A 33 26.85 11.96 38.38
C GLN A 33 26.41 11.47 37.00
N PHE A 34 27.38 11.11 36.15
CA PHE A 34 27.12 10.67 34.77
C PHE A 34 27.94 9.44 34.41
N ILE A 35 27.38 8.61 33.54
CA ILE A 35 28.13 7.59 32.81
C ILE A 35 28.13 8.00 31.33
N GLY A 36 29.33 8.26 30.80
CA GLY A 36 29.54 8.54 29.38
C GLY A 36 29.66 7.26 28.57
N LEU A 37 28.91 7.20 27.46
CA LEU A 37 28.79 6.04 26.60
C LEU A 37 29.21 6.35 25.17
N HIS A 38 29.96 5.44 24.55
CA HIS A 38 30.04 5.34 23.09
C HIS A 38 28.94 4.41 22.61
N LEU A 39 27.97 4.96 21.89
CA LEU A 39 26.92 4.18 21.25
C LEU A 39 27.43 3.56 19.95
N ASP A 40 26.93 2.38 19.61
CA ASP A 40 27.26 1.74 18.33
C ASP A 40 26.69 2.55 17.15
N ASN A 41 25.55 3.22 17.35
CA ASN A 41 25.02 4.20 16.41
C ASN A 41 25.56 5.61 16.73
N VAL A 42 26.43 6.12 15.85
CA VAL A 42 27.05 7.44 15.97
C VAL A 42 26.10 8.63 15.80
N THR A 43 24.87 8.44 15.31
CA THR A 43 23.88 9.53 15.20
C THR A 43 22.91 9.57 16.38
N ALA A 44 22.91 8.56 17.25
CA ALA A 44 22.05 8.53 18.42
C ALA A 44 22.62 9.38 19.58
N GLY A 45 21.72 9.83 20.45
CA GLY A 45 22.05 10.54 21.69
C GLY A 45 22.63 11.94 21.47
N GLN A 46 22.34 12.61 20.35
CA GLN A 46 22.92 13.91 20.02
C GLN A 46 22.56 14.97 21.06
N LYS A 47 21.31 14.96 21.54
CA LYS A 47 20.84 15.90 22.58
C LYS A 47 21.49 15.64 23.94
N HIS A 48 22.12 14.48 24.11
CA HIS A 48 22.64 13.98 25.38
C HIS A 48 24.18 14.02 25.48
N ARG A 49 24.88 14.56 24.47
CA ARG A 49 26.36 14.66 24.46
C ARG A 49 26.92 15.81 25.30
N ASN A 50 26.27 16.97 25.29
CA ASN A 50 26.83 18.20 25.88
C ASN A 50 26.47 18.41 27.36
N LYS A 51 26.23 17.32 28.10
CA LYS A 51 25.77 17.39 29.50
C LYS A 51 26.89 17.46 30.55
N ALA A 52 28.15 17.25 30.16
CA ALA A 52 29.30 17.31 31.07
C ALA A 52 30.34 18.37 30.63
N PRO A 53 30.96 19.13 31.55
CA PRO A 53 32.01 20.09 31.21
C PRO A 53 33.25 19.38 30.65
N GLY A 54 33.70 19.77 29.45
CA GLY A 54 34.87 19.17 28.78
C GLY A 54 34.61 17.81 28.13
N GLY A 55 33.35 17.46 27.87
CA GLY A 55 32.97 16.22 27.20
C GLY A 55 33.32 16.21 25.71
N ASP A 56 33.69 15.03 25.21
CA ASP A 56 33.87 14.75 23.78
C ASP A 56 32.50 14.73 23.07
N ASP A 57 32.40 15.36 21.90
CA ASP A 57 31.19 15.42 21.06
C ASP A 57 30.68 14.03 20.63
N ASN A 58 31.42 12.96 20.88
CA ASN A 58 31.02 11.57 20.58
C ASN A 58 30.59 10.76 21.81
N ILE A 59 30.53 11.36 23.00
CA ILE A 59 30.14 10.66 24.24
C ILE A 59 28.74 11.08 24.67
N VAL A 60 27.86 10.09 24.84
CA VAL A 60 26.50 10.30 25.33
C VAL A 60 26.45 10.11 26.84
N TYR A 61 26.02 11.12 27.59
CA TYR A 61 25.99 11.06 29.06
C TYR A 61 24.61 10.63 29.57
N ILE A 62 24.60 9.54 30.34
CA ILE A 62 23.41 8.99 30.97
C ILE A 62 23.42 9.26 32.47
N GLU A 63 22.26 9.67 32.97
CA GLU A 63 22.00 9.99 34.38
C GLU A 63 21.23 8.89 35.10
N ARG A 64 21.10 9.02 36.42
CA ARG A 64 20.29 8.11 37.21
C ARG A 64 18.80 8.30 36.94
N SER A 65 18.22 7.17 36.64
CA SER A 65 16.82 6.80 36.57
C SER A 65 16.07 6.73 37.91
N GLU A 66 15.06 7.54 38.24
CA GLU A 66 14.12 7.23 39.34
C GLU A 66 12.90 6.47 38.80
N GLU A 67 12.45 5.46 39.55
CA GLU A 67 11.31 4.62 39.16
C GLU A 67 10.51 4.18 40.41
N PRO A 68 9.18 4.39 40.44
CA PRO A 68 8.36 3.89 41.54
C PRO A 68 8.29 2.36 41.50
N LEU A 69 8.50 1.72 42.65
CA LEU A 69 8.33 0.27 42.78
C LEU A 69 6.88 -0.08 43.14
N LYS A 70 6.51 -1.36 42.97
CA LYS A 70 5.17 -1.87 43.32
C LYS A 70 4.76 -1.60 44.78
N ARG A 71 5.72 -1.36 45.68
CA ARG A 71 5.48 -0.96 47.07
C ARG A 71 5.28 0.56 47.14
N LYS A 72 4.10 0.99 47.61
CA LYS A 72 3.78 2.41 47.83
C LYS A 72 4.88 3.08 48.68
N GLY A 73 5.36 4.23 48.21
CA GLY A 73 6.37 5.04 48.91
C GLY A 73 7.82 4.61 48.70
N THR A 74 8.11 3.64 47.82
CA THR A 74 9.50 3.23 47.51
C THR A 74 9.87 3.59 46.07
N VAL A 75 10.99 4.27 45.88
CA VAL A 75 11.57 4.59 44.57
C VAL A 75 12.93 3.92 44.40
N ARG A 76 13.21 3.42 43.19
CA ARG A 76 14.51 2.89 42.80
C ARG A 76 15.25 3.95 41.99
N ARG A 77 16.43 4.38 42.47
CA ARG A 77 17.32 5.30 41.76
C ARG A 77 18.54 4.56 41.22
N GLN A 78 18.64 4.40 39.91
CA GLN A 78 19.75 3.66 39.25
C GLN A 78 20.04 4.17 37.85
N PHE A 79 21.25 3.97 37.33
CA PHE A 79 21.49 4.19 35.90
C PHE A 79 20.66 3.20 35.08
N PRO A 80 19.96 3.64 34.01
CA PRO A 80 19.07 2.81 33.20
C PRO A 80 19.82 1.90 32.23
N MET A 81 20.81 1.15 32.71
CA MET A 81 21.65 0.27 31.91
C MET A 81 22.10 -0.97 32.69
N LYS A 82 22.53 -1.99 31.95
CA LYS A 82 23.16 -3.19 32.48
C LYS A 82 24.31 -3.66 31.61
N LEU A 83 25.25 -4.39 32.20
CA LEU A 83 26.25 -5.17 31.46
C LEU A 83 25.52 -6.20 30.58
N ALA A 84 25.94 -6.31 29.32
CA ALA A 84 25.26 -7.12 28.32
C ALA A 84 26.27 -7.84 27.43
N PHE A 85 27.01 -8.80 28.03
CA PHE A 85 27.91 -9.69 27.28
C PHE A 85 27.15 -10.75 26.46
N ALA A 86 25.92 -11.05 26.87
CA ALA A 86 25.00 -11.93 26.16
C ALA A 86 23.58 -11.36 26.25
N CYS A 87 22.77 -11.59 25.22
CA CYS A 87 21.36 -11.21 25.17
C CYS A 87 20.50 -12.38 24.75
N THR A 88 19.21 -12.31 25.11
CA THR A 88 18.24 -13.31 24.71
C THR A 88 17.85 -13.12 23.25
N ILE A 89 17.44 -14.19 22.58
CA ILE A 89 16.99 -14.18 21.18
C ILE A 89 15.88 -13.14 20.96
N HIS A 90 14.89 -13.12 21.85
CA HIS A 90 13.82 -12.12 21.86
C HIS A 90 14.31 -10.66 21.90
N LYS A 91 15.43 -10.39 22.59
CA LYS A 91 15.98 -9.02 22.71
C LYS A 91 16.78 -8.57 21.49
N VAL A 92 17.20 -9.51 20.65
CA VAL A 92 17.92 -9.22 19.40
C VAL A 92 17.02 -9.38 18.17
N GLN A 93 15.71 -9.61 18.35
CA GLN A 93 14.75 -9.68 17.26
C GLN A 93 14.70 -8.33 16.54
N GLY A 94 15.20 -8.30 15.30
CA GLY A 94 15.34 -7.08 14.49
C GLY A 94 16.76 -6.48 14.46
N MET A 95 17.70 -7.00 15.25
CA MET A 95 19.12 -6.62 15.14
C MET A 95 19.81 -7.43 14.06
N THR A 96 20.83 -6.83 13.44
CA THR A 96 21.77 -7.48 12.54
C THR A 96 23.17 -7.33 13.11
N ALA A 97 23.96 -8.40 13.12
CA ALA A 97 25.31 -8.44 13.63
C ALA A 97 26.26 -9.09 12.59
N ASP A 98 27.47 -8.56 12.45
CA ASP A 98 28.46 -9.18 11.54
C ASP A 98 28.95 -10.52 12.08
N ARG A 99 29.04 -10.64 13.41
CA ARG A 99 29.49 -11.85 14.10
C ARG A 99 28.65 -12.09 15.35
N ALA A 100 28.25 -13.33 15.59
CA ALA A 100 27.53 -13.72 16.79
C ALA A 100 27.92 -15.13 17.25
N VAL A 101 27.92 -15.31 18.57
CA VAL A 101 27.95 -16.64 19.19
C VAL A 101 26.52 -16.94 19.65
N VAL A 102 25.91 -17.95 19.06
CA VAL A 102 24.52 -18.36 19.32
C VAL A 102 24.53 -19.67 20.09
N SER A 103 23.95 -19.70 21.29
CA SER A 103 23.70 -20.94 22.03
C SER A 103 22.28 -21.42 21.78
N LEU A 104 22.13 -22.68 21.34
CA LEU A 104 20.82 -23.31 21.09
C LEU A 104 20.29 -24.10 22.29
N LYS A 105 20.98 -24.04 23.44
CA LYS A 105 20.62 -24.78 24.65
C LYS A 105 19.20 -24.48 25.15
N HIS A 106 18.77 -23.22 25.10
CA HIS A 106 17.52 -22.73 25.67
C HIS A 106 16.49 -22.35 24.60
N ILE A 107 16.32 -23.21 23.59
CA ILE A 107 15.23 -23.10 22.61
C ILE A 107 14.04 -23.94 23.08
N PHE A 108 12.86 -23.32 23.14
CA PHE A 108 11.62 -23.94 23.62
C PHE A 108 10.39 -23.57 22.78
N GLU A 109 10.46 -22.53 21.95
CA GLU A 109 9.41 -22.15 21.00
C GLU A 109 9.91 -22.31 19.56
N SER A 110 8.97 -22.59 18.64
CA SER A 110 9.22 -22.66 17.20
C SER A 110 9.73 -21.30 16.69
N GLY A 111 10.61 -21.34 15.69
CA GLY A 111 11.16 -20.12 15.08
C GLY A 111 12.24 -19.38 15.90
N MET A 112 12.41 -19.61 17.21
CA MET A 112 13.48 -18.98 17.99
C MET A 112 14.88 -19.27 17.43
N ALA A 113 15.15 -20.52 17.03
CA ALA A 113 16.41 -20.90 16.42
C ALA A 113 16.63 -20.12 15.11
N TYR A 114 15.60 -20.02 14.26
CA TYR A 114 15.65 -19.23 13.03
C TYR A 114 15.95 -17.74 13.31
N VAL A 115 15.27 -17.13 14.29
CA VAL A 115 15.54 -15.73 14.68
C VAL A 115 16.99 -15.58 15.14
N ALA A 116 17.51 -16.50 15.96
CA ALA A 116 18.88 -16.42 16.47
C ALA A 116 19.94 -16.53 15.36
N LEU A 117 19.78 -17.51 14.45
CA LEU A 117 20.72 -17.78 13.37
C LEU A 117 20.67 -16.70 12.28
N SER A 118 19.49 -16.11 12.03
CA SER A 118 19.31 -15.02 11.05
C SER A 118 19.86 -13.67 11.50
N ARG A 119 20.39 -13.54 12.73
CA ARG A 119 21.01 -12.28 13.19
C ARG A 119 22.34 -12.01 12.51
N THR A 120 23.01 -13.04 11.99
CA THR A 120 24.27 -12.91 11.26
C THR A 120 24.07 -12.87 9.75
N THR A 121 24.74 -11.96 9.06
CA THR A 121 24.65 -11.80 7.60
C THR A 121 25.49 -12.81 6.82
N SER A 122 26.39 -13.53 7.48
CA SER A 122 27.28 -14.50 6.85
C SER A 122 27.52 -15.72 7.74
N LEU A 123 27.75 -16.88 7.11
CA LEU A 123 28.06 -18.13 7.82
C LEU A 123 29.39 -18.02 8.58
N SER A 124 30.39 -17.33 8.03
CA SER A 124 31.68 -17.10 8.70
C SER A 124 31.59 -16.26 9.98
N GLY A 125 30.55 -15.45 10.10
CA GLY A 125 30.29 -14.66 11.30
C GLY A 125 29.54 -15.42 12.39
N LEU A 126 28.99 -16.60 12.08
CA LEU A 126 28.13 -17.36 12.96
C LEU A 126 28.91 -18.48 13.67
N HIS A 127 28.92 -18.44 14.99
CA HIS A 127 29.42 -19.52 15.83
C HIS A 127 28.28 -20.12 16.65
N ILE A 128 28.04 -21.42 16.50
CA ILE A 128 26.94 -22.11 17.18
C ILE A 128 27.49 -22.94 18.35
N ASN A 129 26.91 -22.76 19.52
CA ASN A 129 27.14 -23.55 20.72
C ASN A 129 25.89 -24.38 21.06
N ASP A 130 26.09 -25.51 21.74
CA ASP A 130 25.01 -26.37 22.25
C ASP A 130 24.02 -26.80 21.15
N PHE A 131 24.55 -27.14 19.97
CA PHE A 131 23.71 -27.56 18.85
C PHE A 131 22.93 -28.84 19.18
N ASP A 132 21.62 -28.78 19.00
CA ASP A 132 20.70 -29.91 19.09
C ASP A 132 19.67 -29.76 17.97
N GLU A 133 19.70 -30.69 17.02
CA GLU A 133 18.82 -30.68 15.85
C GLU A 133 17.34 -30.66 16.23
N LYS A 134 16.97 -31.30 17.36
CA LYS A 134 15.58 -31.34 17.85
C LYS A 134 15.06 -29.97 18.28
N LYS A 135 15.95 -29.00 18.47
CA LYS A 135 15.61 -27.61 18.79
C LYS A 135 15.28 -26.77 17.56
N ILE A 136 15.49 -27.29 16.36
CA ILE A 136 15.15 -26.65 15.10
C ILE A 136 13.86 -27.29 14.59
N PHE A 137 12.72 -26.72 14.99
CA PHE A 137 11.40 -27.21 14.61
C PHE A 137 10.48 -26.07 14.17
N CYS A 138 9.55 -26.40 13.29
CA CYS A 138 8.49 -25.52 12.83
C CYS A 138 7.21 -25.78 13.63
N ASP A 139 6.34 -24.78 13.69
CA ASP A 139 5.00 -24.96 14.22
C ASP A 139 4.19 -25.90 13.29
N PRO A 140 3.50 -26.93 13.82
CA PRO A 140 2.64 -27.80 13.01
C PRO A 140 1.55 -27.04 12.23
N GLU A 141 1.03 -25.93 12.77
CA GLU A 141 -0.01 -25.12 12.10
C GLU A 141 0.54 -24.43 10.85
N ILE A 142 1.79 -23.95 10.91
CA ILE A 142 2.49 -23.36 9.76
C ILE A 142 2.76 -24.42 8.70
N SER A 143 3.15 -25.63 9.10
CA SER A 143 3.39 -26.74 8.17
C SER A 143 2.10 -27.13 7.44
N ALA A 144 0.99 -27.26 8.17
CA ALA A 144 -0.32 -27.53 7.58
C ALA A 144 -0.80 -26.40 6.66
N SER A 145 -0.52 -25.14 7.03
CA SER A 145 -0.86 -23.98 6.20
C SER A 145 -0.05 -23.95 4.89
N LEU A 146 1.25 -24.29 4.93
CA LEU A 146 2.09 -24.39 3.73
C LEU A 146 1.64 -25.51 2.80
N GLU A 147 1.21 -26.65 3.33
CA GLU A 147 0.67 -27.76 2.52
C GLU A 147 -0.64 -27.40 1.83
N ASN A 148 -1.49 -26.60 2.49
CA ASN A 148 -2.77 -26.13 1.95
C ASN A 148 -2.65 -24.80 1.19
N MET A 149 -1.45 -24.22 1.09
CA MET A 149 -1.23 -22.95 0.41
C MET A 149 -1.54 -23.14 -1.09
N PRO A 150 -2.48 -22.36 -1.67
CA PRO A 150 -2.76 -22.44 -3.09
C PRO A 150 -1.49 -22.23 -3.90
N LYS A 151 -1.21 -23.14 -4.83
CA LYS A 151 -0.10 -22.94 -5.76
C LYS A 151 -0.48 -21.80 -6.70
N ALA A 152 0.42 -20.82 -6.81
CA ALA A 152 0.37 -19.80 -7.83
C ALA A 152 0.36 -20.45 -9.22
N ASP A 153 -0.77 -20.39 -9.91
CA ASP A 153 -0.88 -20.80 -11.31
C ASP A 153 -0.56 -19.60 -12.21
N PHE A 154 0.41 -19.77 -13.10
CA PHE A 154 0.88 -18.70 -13.97
C PHE A 154 -0.25 -18.13 -14.85
N HIS A 155 -1.14 -19.01 -15.35
CA HIS A 155 -2.27 -18.58 -16.17
C HIS A 155 -3.26 -17.67 -15.43
N SER A 156 -3.41 -17.92 -14.13
CA SER A 156 -4.27 -17.12 -13.26
C SER A 156 -3.63 -15.78 -12.86
N ILE A 157 -2.29 -15.68 -12.91
CA ILE A 157 -1.54 -14.48 -12.47
C ILE A 157 -1.33 -13.48 -13.61
N GLN A 158 -1.29 -13.93 -14.87
CA GLN A 158 -1.03 -13.06 -16.02
C GLN A 158 -2.06 -13.19 -17.15
N PRO A 159 -3.36 -12.93 -16.87
CA PRO A 159 -4.43 -13.16 -17.84
C PRO A 159 -4.33 -12.27 -19.09
N ILE A 160 -3.89 -11.02 -18.97
CA ILE A 160 -3.77 -10.09 -20.10
C ILE A 160 -2.60 -10.48 -21.00
N LEU A 161 -1.48 -10.92 -20.43
CA LEU A 161 -0.35 -11.37 -21.22
C LEU A 161 -0.74 -12.54 -22.14
N HIS A 162 -1.51 -13.50 -21.64
CA HIS A 162 -2.01 -14.62 -22.43
C HIS A 162 -2.96 -14.18 -23.55
N ILE A 163 -3.80 -13.19 -23.28
CA ILE A 163 -4.68 -12.59 -24.29
C ILE A 163 -3.85 -11.91 -25.40
N VAL A 164 -2.76 -11.22 -25.05
CA VAL A 164 -1.88 -10.58 -26.03
C VAL A 164 -1.09 -11.60 -26.86
N GLN A 165 -0.79 -12.77 -26.31
CA GLN A 165 -0.11 -13.85 -27.03
C GLN A 165 -1.01 -14.59 -28.02
N ASP A 166 -2.34 -14.53 -27.83
CA ASP A 166 -3.30 -15.10 -28.79
C ASP A 166 -3.40 -14.20 -30.02
N SER A 167 -2.90 -14.70 -31.15
CA SER A 167 -2.91 -13.98 -32.43
C SER A 167 -4.31 -13.55 -32.88
N ASN A 168 -5.37 -14.26 -32.46
CA ASN A 168 -6.75 -13.90 -32.79
C ASN A 168 -7.26 -12.69 -31.99
N LEU A 169 -6.66 -12.41 -30.83
CA LEU A 169 -7.05 -11.33 -29.91
C LEU A 169 -6.12 -10.12 -29.98
N ASN A 170 -5.20 -10.09 -30.94
CA ASN A 170 -4.35 -8.92 -31.16
C ASN A 170 -5.15 -7.66 -31.48
N SER A 171 -6.29 -7.79 -32.18
CA SER A 171 -7.20 -6.68 -32.45
C SER A 171 -8.16 -6.37 -31.29
N ALA A 172 -8.17 -7.16 -30.21
CA ALA A 172 -9.07 -6.95 -29.09
C ALA A 172 -8.74 -5.63 -28.36
N LEU A 173 -9.79 -4.90 -27.95
CA LEU A 173 -9.65 -3.68 -27.16
C LEU A 173 -9.49 -4.07 -25.69
N LYS A 174 -8.32 -3.77 -25.10
CA LYS A 174 -8.00 -4.10 -23.71
C LYS A 174 -8.16 -2.88 -22.83
N ILE A 175 -9.07 -2.96 -21.86
CA ILE A 175 -9.36 -1.90 -20.91
C ILE A 175 -9.04 -2.42 -19.52
N ILE A 176 -8.31 -1.64 -18.74
CA ILE A 176 -8.06 -1.91 -17.31
C ILE A 176 -8.57 -0.73 -16.52
N HIS A 177 -9.26 -0.98 -15.40
CA HIS A 177 -9.54 0.01 -14.37
C HIS A 177 -8.78 -0.32 -13.10
N HIS A 178 -8.24 0.70 -12.43
CA HIS A 178 -7.55 0.54 -11.16
C HIS A 178 -7.76 1.77 -10.28
N ASN A 179 -8.22 1.56 -9.07
CA ASN A 179 -8.17 2.58 -8.03
C ASN A 179 -6.75 2.64 -7.46
N THR A 180 -6.06 3.77 -7.62
CA THR A 180 -4.63 3.89 -7.26
C THR A 180 -4.37 4.43 -5.86
N GLU A 181 -5.40 4.89 -5.13
CA GLU A 181 -5.26 5.51 -3.80
C GLU A 181 -4.19 6.62 -3.69
N GLY A 182 -3.93 7.33 -4.79
CA GLY A 182 -2.86 8.31 -4.90
C GLY A 182 -1.86 7.92 -5.98
N LEU A 183 -2.11 8.36 -7.21
CA LEU A 183 -1.31 8.00 -8.37
C LEU A 183 0.18 8.38 -8.24
N GLU A 184 0.46 9.56 -7.66
CA GLU A 184 1.84 10.05 -7.52
C GLU A 184 2.69 9.16 -6.61
N CYS A 185 2.11 8.61 -5.54
CA CYS A 185 2.79 7.72 -4.61
C CYS A 185 3.15 6.37 -5.24
N HIS A 186 2.39 5.94 -6.26
CA HIS A 186 2.44 4.60 -6.83
C HIS A 186 2.80 4.56 -8.32
N MET A 187 3.25 5.69 -8.88
CA MET A 187 3.55 5.78 -10.32
C MET A 187 4.65 4.81 -10.75
N GLU A 188 5.70 4.65 -9.94
CA GLU A 188 6.78 3.71 -10.25
C GLU A 188 6.32 2.25 -10.12
N ASP A 189 5.48 1.94 -9.14
CA ASP A 189 4.88 0.62 -8.99
C ASP A 189 3.98 0.27 -10.20
N LEU A 190 3.16 1.23 -10.64
CA LEU A 190 2.30 1.09 -11.82
C LEU A 190 3.12 0.85 -13.09
N LYS A 191 4.23 1.57 -13.29
CA LYS A 191 5.15 1.37 -14.42
C LYS A 191 5.84 0.01 -14.38
N CYS A 192 6.13 -0.51 -13.18
CA CYS A 192 6.76 -1.81 -13.00
C CYS A 192 5.76 -2.97 -13.09
N HIS A 193 4.45 -2.70 -13.01
CA HIS A 193 3.44 -3.73 -13.12
C HIS A 193 3.45 -4.35 -14.52
N HIS A 194 3.65 -5.66 -14.55
CA HIS A 194 3.88 -6.47 -15.75
C HIS A 194 2.69 -6.56 -16.74
N GLU A 195 1.51 -6.01 -16.41
CA GLU A 195 0.29 -6.12 -17.23
C GLU A 195 -0.47 -4.81 -17.41
N LEU A 196 -0.36 -3.84 -16.49
CA LEU A 196 -1.10 -2.57 -16.61
C LEU A 196 -0.77 -1.83 -17.90
N LEU A 197 0.50 -1.87 -18.35
CA LEU A 197 0.96 -1.26 -19.59
C LEU A 197 0.65 -2.10 -20.84
N LEU A 198 0.02 -3.28 -20.70
CA LEU A 198 -0.51 -4.02 -21.85
C LEU A 198 -1.88 -3.46 -22.28
N ALA A 199 -2.59 -2.78 -21.39
CA ALA A 199 -3.89 -2.17 -21.67
C ALA A 199 -3.82 -1.14 -22.80
N ASP A 200 -4.80 -1.12 -23.68
CA ASP A 200 -4.93 -0.06 -24.67
C ASP A 200 -5.50 1.22 -24.03
N VAL A 201 -6.37 1.03 -23.04
CA VAL A 201 -6.90 2.10 -22.21
C VAL A 201 -6.81 1.71 -20.73
N LEU A 202 -6.12 2.54 -19.95
CA LEU A 202 -5.94 2.38 -18.51
C LEU A 202 -6.70 3.49 -17.77
N CYS A 203 -7.76 3.10 -17.10
CA CYS A 203 -8.69 3.92 -16.34
C CYS A 203 -8.30 3.97 -14.87
N LEU A 204 -8.12 5.15 -14.30
CA LEU A 204 -7.69 5.32 -12.92
C LEU A 204 -8.69 6.14 -12.11
N THR A 205 -8.93 5.71 -10.87
CA THR A 205 -9.69 6.44 -9.85
C THR A 205 -8.80 6.72 -8.63
N GLU A 206 -9.20 7.67 -7.78
CA GLU A 206 -8.38 8.17 -6.66
C GLU A 206 -6.97 8.59 -7.11
N THR A 207 -6.91 9.38 -8.18
CA THR A 207 -5.62 9.84 -8.74
C THR A 207 -4.91 10.86 -7.86
N HIS A 208 -5.67 11.60 -7.04
CA HIS A 208 -5.25 12.63 -6.08
C HIS A 208 -4.50 13.81 -6.70
N LEU A 209 -4.68 14.01 -8.00
CA LEU A 209 -3.98 15.05 -8.74
C LEU A 209 -4.58 16.44 -8.46
N SER A 210 -3.68 17.42 -8.40
CA SER A 210 -4.01 18.83 -8.25
C SER A 210 -3.44 19.64 -9.42
N GLY A 211 -3.98 20.85 -9.62
CA GLY A 211 -3.53 21.74 -10.69
C GLY A 211 -3.90 21.30 -12.11
N SER A 212 -3.55 22.16 -13.06
CA SER A 212 -3.90 22.00 -14.48
C SER A 212 -2.88 21.16 -15.25
N ALA A 213 -1.59 21.30 -14.91
CA ALA A 213 -0.50 20.58 -15.56
C ALA A 213 -0.31 19.19 -14.95
N VAL A 214 0.05 18.23 -15.78
CA VAL A 214 0.48 16.89 -15.35
C VAL A 214 2.00 16.91 -15.18
N PRO A 215 2.55 16.55 -14.00
CA PRO A 215 3.98 16.38 -13.81
C PRO A 215 4.59 15.37 -14.81
N ALA A 216 5.80 15.66 -15.30
CA ALA A 216 6.49 14.83 -16.29
C ALA A 216 6.61 13.35 -15.87
N HIS A 217 6.83 13.08 -14.59
CA HIS A 217 7.01 11.72 -14.06
C HIS A 217 5.73 10.88 -14.09
N LEU A 218 4.55 11.51 -14.22
CA LEU A 218 3.27 10.81 -14.33
C LEU A 218 2.95 10.40 -15.78
N HIS A 219 3.73 10.84 -16.76
CA HIS A 219 3.52 10.40 -18.14
C HIS A 219 3.98 8.94 -18.31
N LEU A 220 3.20 8.18 -19.08
CA LEU A 220 3.52 6.83 -19.50
C LEU A 220 3.94 6.85 -20.97
N ASP A 221 5.04 6.18 -21.28
CA ASP A 221 5.57 6.12 -22.64
C ASP A 221 4.57 5.48 -23.59
N GLY A 222 4.25 6.17 -24.69
CA GLY A 222 3.28 5.69 -25.67
C GLY A 222 1.81 5.92 -25.28
N TYR A 223 1.52 6.62 -24.19
CA TYR A 223 0.15 6.96 -23.79
C TYR A 223 -0.10 8.48 -23.74
N THR A 224 -1.35 8.85 -24.00
CA THR A 224 -1.90 10.18 -23.75
C THR A 224 -2.82 10.12 -22.55
N MET A 225 -2.66 11.06 -21.62
CA MET A 225 -3.44 11.14 -20.38
C MET A 225 -4.55 12.18 -20.49
N TYR A 226 -5.77 11.79 -20.10
CA TYR A 226 -6.90 12.67 -19.86
C TYR A 226 -7.25 12.61 -18.38
N LYS A 227 -7.56 13.74 -17.73
CA LYS A 227 -7.86 13.76 -16.30
C LYS A 227 -8.97 14.72 -15.93
N ARG A 228 -9.62 14.42 -14.80
CA ARG A 228 -10.55 15.32 -14.12
C ARG A 228 -10.28 15.26 -12.62
N ASN A 229 -9.81 16.38 -12.07
CA ASN A 229 -9.55 16.48 -10.63
C ASN A 229 -10.89 16.59 -9.86
N ARG A 230 -10.92 16.13 -8.61
CA ARG A 230 -12.08 16.24 -7.70
C ARG A 230 -12.63 17.66 -7.59
N HIS A 231 -11.75 18.66 -7.40
CA HIS A 231 -12.12 20.07 -7.28
C HIS A 231 -12.89 20.61 -8.49
N ALA A 232 -12.71 20.03 -9.69
CA ALA A 232 -13.41 20.42 -10.91
C ALA A 232 -14.69 19.60 -11.17
N SER A 233 -15.01 18.66 -10.29
CA SER A 233 -16.12 17.73 -10.44
C SER A 233 -17.36 18.17 -9.66
N TYR A 234 -17.20 18.95 -8.59
CA TYR A 234 -18.27 19.40 -7.71
C TYR A 234 -18.43 20.91 -7.74
N THR A 235 -19.59 21.35 -8.20
CA THR A 235 -19.99 22.76 -8.25
C THR A 235 -20.87 23.14 -7.06
N ASN A 236 -21.76 22.25 -6.65
CA ASN A 236 -22.75 22.49 -5.59
C ASN A 236 -22.31 21.89 -4.24
N TYR A 237 -21.31 21.00 -4.24
CA TYR A 237 -20.85 20.28 -3.05
C TYR A 237 -19.42 20.70 -2.67
N ALA A 238 -19.25 21.92 -2.15
CA ALA A 238 -17.94 22.44 -1.76
C ALA A 238 -17.20 21.54 -0.74
N HIS A 239 -17.93 20.87 0.15
CA HIS A 239 -17.34 19.94 1.12
C HIS A 239 -16.75 18.68 0.47
N LEU A 240 -17.29 18.22 -0.66
CA LEU A 240 -16.70 17.15 -1.46
C LEU A 240 -15.54 17.70 -2.29
N ALA A 241 -15.74 18.85 -2.95
CA ALA A 241 -14.72 19.50 -3.78
C ALA A 241 -13.39 19.70 -3.05
N ASN A 242 -13.44 20.12 -1.78
CA ASN A 242 -12.27 20.49 -0.98
C ASN A 242 -11.68 19.31 -0.16
N LYS A 243 -12.22 18.10 -0.30
CA LYS A 243 -11.72 16.94 0.43
C LYS A 243 -10.48 16.37 -0.28
N ASN A 244 -9.44 16.07 0.48
CA ASN A 244 -8.24 15.42 -0.05
C ASN A 244 -8.58 14.09 -0.75
N GLY A 245 -7.90 13.85 -1.87
CA GLY A 245 -8.04 12.66 -2.69
C GLY A 245 -8.97 12.86 -3.90
N GLY A 246 -9.45 11.75 -4.45
CA GLY A 246 -10.32 11.67 -5.62
C GLY A 246 -9.64 12.01 -6.92
N GLY A 247 -10.46 12.33 -7.91
CA GLY A 247 -10.08 12.56 -9.29
C GLY A 247 -10.00 11.25 -10.07
N VAL A 248 -10.29 11.38 -11.36
CA VAL A 248 -10.21 10.28 -12.32
C VAL A 248 -9.24 10.63 -13.44
N ALA A 249 -8.58 9.62 -14.00
CA ALA A 249 -7.74 9.76 -15.18
C ALA A 249 -7.92 8.59 -16.13
N ILE A 250 -7.61 8.81 -17.40
CA ILE A 250 -7.57 7.76 -18.42
C ILE A 250 -6.29 7.95 -19.23
N TYR A 251 -5.44 6.92 -19.25
CA TYR A 251 -4.33 6.80 -20.18
C TYR A 251 -4.79 6.01 -21.40
N VAL A 252 -4.54 6.51 -22.60
CA VAL A 252 -4.87 5.83 -23.86
C VAL A 252 -3.62 5.70 -24.72
N LYS A 253 -3.36 4.52 -25.29
CA LYS A 253 -2.24 4.34 -26.22
C LYS A 253 -2.34 5.32 -27.40
N ASN A 254 -1.22 5.91 -27.79
CA ASN A 254 -1.14 6.92 -28.85
C ASN A 254 -1.57 6.42 -30.24
N SER A 255 -1.68 5.10 -30.43
CA SER A 255 -2.21 4.48 -31.65
C SER A 255 -3.74 4.60 -31.78
N PHE A 256 -4.45 4.97 -30.72
CA PHE A 256 -5.90 5.10 -30.71
C PHE A 256 -6.32 6.54 -31.01
N GLN A 257 -7.38 6.68 -31.82
CA GLN A 257 -8.01 7.97 -32.05
C GLN A 257 -9.18 8.12 -31.08
N VAL A 258 -9.11 9.12 -30.20
CA VAL A 258 -10.12 9.35 -29.17
C VAL A 258 -10.59 10.81 -29.15
N CYS A 259 -11.84 10.99 -28.76
CA CYS A 259 -12.45 12.29 -28.54
C CYS A 259 -12.94 12.38 -27.08
N PRO A 260 -12.33 13.23 -26.23
CA PRO A 260 -12.76 13.38 -24.84
C PRO A 260 -14.05 14.19 -24.74
N LEU A 261 -15.03 13.66 -24.01
CA LEU A 261 -16.31 14.29 -23.74
C LEU A 261 -16.34 14.74 -22.28
N MET A 262 -15.54 15.77 -21.96
CA MET A 262 -15.30 16.22 -20.58
C MET A 262 -16.52 16.93 -19.94
N TYR A 263 -17.44 17.41 -20.76
CA TYR A 263 -18.63 18.12 -20.32
C TYR A 263 -19.86 17.58 -21.04
N MET A 264 -20.78 17.00 -20.28
CA MET A 264 -22.09 16.60 -20.77
C MET A 264 -23.16 17.54 -20.24
N GLN A 265 -24.13 17.89 -21.08
CA GLN A 265 -25.24 18.75 -20.67
C GLN A 265 -26.00 18.08 -19.53
N ASN A 266 -26.35 18.85 -18.50
CA ASN A 266 -27.11 18.40 -17.32
C ASN A 266 -26.40 17.34 -16.44
N VAL A 267 -25.09 17.15 -16.60
CA VAL A 267 -24.30 16.29 -15.70
C VAL A 267 -23.34 17.15 -14.87
N THR A 268 -23.69 17.34 -13.61
CA THR A 268 -22.88 18.05 -12.62
C THR A 268 -22.57 17.17 -11.41
N ASP A 269 -21.63 17.62 -10.57
CA ASP A 269 -21.39 17.05 -9.25
C ASP A 269 -21.03 15.56 -9.24
N LEU A 270 -20.25 15.14 -10.24
CA LEU A 270 -19.81 13.75 -10.40
C LEU A 270 -18.34 13.73 -10.85
N GLU A 271 -17.53 12.87 -10.24
CA GLU A 271 -16.16 12.63 -10.69
C GLU A 271 -16.19 11.61 -11.83
N TYR A 272 -16.15 12.10 -13.08
CA TYR A 272 -16.19 11.23 -14.25
C TYR A 272 -15.33 11.74 -15.41
N LEU A 273 -14.95 10.82 -16.29
CA LEU A 273 -14.33 11.13 -17.58
C LEU A 273 -14.88 10.20 -18.66
N VAL A 274 -15.29 10.75 -19.80
CA VAL A 274 -15.81 9.98 -20.93
C VAL A 274 -14.90 10.16 -22.13
N LEU A 275 -14.54 9.06 -22.78
CA LEU A 275 -13.82 9.04 -24.04
C LEU A 275 -14.63 8.30 -25.10
N LYS A 276 -14.81 8.95 -26.24
CA LYS A 276 -15.28 8.31 -27.47
C LYS A 276 -14.07 7.78 -28.23
N ILE A 277 -13.91 6.47 -28.28
CA ILE A 277 -12.88 5.80 -29.08
C ILE A 277 -13.41 5.68 -30.51
N GLN A 278 -12.69 6.25 -31.47
CA GLN A 278 -13.09 6.32 -32.88
C GLN A 278 -12.37 5.26 -33.73
N ALA A 279 -11.13 4.94 -33.41
CA ALA A 279 -10.31 3.95 -34.09
C ALA A 279 -9.25 3.35 -33.14
N PRO A 280 -8.77 2.11 -33.37
CA PRO A 280 -9.17 1.17 -34.43
C PRO A 280 -10.52 0.49 -34.19
N LYS A 281 -11.01 0.45 -32.95
CA LYS A 281 -12.34 -0.06 -32.60
C LYS A 281 -13.18 1.08 -32.02
N GLN A 282 -14.43 1.16 -32.46
CA GLN A 282 -15.37 2.14 -31.93
C GLN A 282 -15.95 1.65 -30.61
N ALA A 283 -15.87 2.49 -29.57
CA ALA A 283 -16.48 2.24 -28.27
C ALA A 283 -16.66 3.57 -27.53
N LEU A 284 -17.62 3.61 -26.61
CA LEU A 284 -17.76 4.69 -25.65
C LEU A 284 -17.29 4.18 -24.29
N LEU A 285 -16.38 4.89 -23.65
CA LEU A 285 -15.80 4.50 -22.36
C LEU A 285 -16.04 5.62 -21.34
N ALA A 286 -16.54 5.26 -20.17
CA ALA A 286 -16.67 6.17 -19.03
C ALA A 286 -15.96 5.60 -17.80
N VAL A 287 -15.24 6.46 -17.09
CA VAL A 287 -14.68 6.18 -15.77
C VAL A 287 -15.38 7.06 -14.77
N ILE A 288 -15.85 6.46 -13.67
CA ILE A 288 -16.59 7.16 -12.63
C ILE A 288 -15.94 6.86 -11.27
N TYR A 289 -15.89 7.85 -10.39
CA TYR A 289 -15.55 7.64 -9.00
C TYR A 289 -16.65 8.22 -8.11
N ARG A 290 -17.13 7.42 -7.15
CA ARG A 290 -18.06 7.86 -6.10
C ARG A 290 -17.31 7.91 -4.77
N PRO A 291 -17.13 9.10 -4.15
CA PRO A 291 -16.62 9.17 -2.80
C PRO A 291 -17.55 8.45 -1.81
N PRO A 292 -17.04 7.72 -0.82
CA PRO A 292 -17.86 7.00 0.15
C PRO A 292 -18.74 7.94 1.00
N SER A 293 -18.29 9.19 1.19
CA SER A 293 -19.06 10.22 1.90
C SER A 293 -20.17 10.88 1.07
N TYR A 294 -20.28 10.57 -0.23
CA TYR A 294 -21.29 11.18 -1.08
C TYR A 294 -22.67 10.50 -0.86
N ASN A 295 -23.69 11.30 -0.58
CA ASN A 295 -25.06 10.83 -0.43
C ASN A 295 -25.51 9.99 -1.63
N LEU A 296 -26.02 8.79 -1.37
CA LEU A 296 -26.37 7.84 -2.41
C LEU A 296 -27.52 8.32 -3.31
N ALA A 297 -28.56 8.94 -2.74
CA ALA A 297 -29.73 9.38 -3.52
C ALA A 297 -29.37 10.51 -4.50
N GLU A 298 -28.56 11.47 -4.04
CA GLU A 298 -28.07 12.56 -4.89
C GLU A 298 -27.12 12.03 -5.97
N PHE A 299 -26.22 11.12 -5.60
CA PHE A 299 -25.34 10.46 -6.56
C PHE A 299 -26.11 9.71 -7.64
N LEU A 300 -27.13 8.93 -7.27
CA LEU A 300 -27.97 8.20 -8.23
C LEU A 300 -28.69 9.15 -9.20
N ALA A 301 -29.13 10.32 -8.75
CA ALA A 301 -29.73 11.32 -9.63
C ALA A 301 -28.73 11.83 -10.69
N HIS A 302 -27.50 12.18 -10.28
CA HIS A 302 -26.45 12.63 -11.20
C HIS A 302 -25.93 11.49 -12.11
N LEU A 303 -25.81 10.27 -11.58
CA LEU A 303 -25.46 9.09 -12.36
C LEU A 303 -26.52 8.82 -13.44
N ASN A 304 -27.81 8.87 -13.10
CA ASN A 304 -28.88 8.68 -14.07
C ASN A 304 -28.86 9.75 -15.19
N ALA A 305 -28.56 11.01 -14.85
CA ALA A 305 -28.38 12.07 -15.84
C ALA A 305 -27.19 11.79 -16.78
N LEU A 306 -26.07 11.28 -16.25
CA LEU A 306 -24.94 10.85 -17.06
C LEU A 306 -25.32 9.68 -17.99
N LEU A 307 -25.92 8.61 -17.45
CA LEU A 307 -26.30 7.44 -18.25
C LEU A 307 -27.27 7.81 -19.38
N THR A 308 -28.25 8.68 -19.09
CA THR A 308 -29.19 9.19 -20.11
C THR A 308 -28.48 10.01 -21.17
N SER A 309 -27.48 10.82 -20.80
CA SER A 309 -26.67 11.58 -21.76
C SER A 309 -25.80 10.67 -22.63
N LEU A 310 -25.26 9.59 -22.05
CA LEU A 310 -24.47 8.60 -22.77
C LEU A 310 -25.31 7.79 -23.77
N GLU A 311 -26.56 7.47 -23.43
CA GLU A 311 -27.49 6.79 -24.33
C GLU A 311 -27.80 7.62 -25.59
N ILE A 312 -27.84 8.96 -25.48
CA ILE A 312 -28.11 9.87 -26.62
C ILE A 312 -26.97 9.85 -27.66
N ILE A 313 -25.74 9.53 -27.25
CA ILE A 313 -24.57 9.51 -28.15
C ILE A 313 -24.65 8.36 -29.17
N ASP A 314 -25.52 7.37 -28.92
CA ASP A 314 -25.81 6.22 -29.78
C ASP A 314 -24.56 5.53 -30.33
N LEU A 315 -23.58 5.31 -29.44
CA LEU A 315 -22.35 4.59 -29.74
C LEU A 315 -22.25 3.36 -28.85
N ARG A 316 -22.10 2.19 -29.47
CA ARG A 316 -21.99 0.88 -28.81
C ARG A 316 -20.71 0.17 -29.25
N PRO A 317 -20.08 -0.64 -28.36
CA PRO A 317 -20.46 -0.86 -26.97
C PRO A 317 -20.15 0.37 -26.09
N LEU A 318 -20.93 0.54 -25.02
CA LEU A 318 -20.67 1.53 -23.98
C LEU A 318 -20.20 0.79 -22.73
N ILE A 319 -19.03 1.16 -22.23
CA ILE A 319 -18.32 0.51 -21.14
C ILE A 319 -18.17 1.55 -20.03
N ILE A 320 -18.55 1.18 -18.82
CA ILE A 320 -18.45 2.06 -17.65
C ILE A 320 -17.72 1.28 -16.56
N CYS A 321 -16.62 1.81 -16.07
CA CYS A 321 -15.82 1.23 -14.99
C CYS A 321 -15.51 2.31 -13.96
N GLY A 322 -15.09 1.91 -12.76
CA GLY A 322 -14.88 2.88 -11.70
C GLY A 322 -15.09 2.28 -10.32
N ASP A 323 -14.73 3.07 -9.30
CA ASP A 323 -15.02 2.74 -7.91
C ASP A 323 -16.30 3.45 -7.47
N PHE A 324 -17.33 2.66 -7.16
CA PHE A 324 -18.65 3.15 -6.75
C PHE A 324 -18.84 3.17 -5.23
N ASN A 325 -17.89 2.64 -4.45
CA ASN A 325 -18.03 2.50 -3.00
C ASN A 325 -19.38 1.88 -2.58
N GLU A 326 -19.85 0.90 -3.37
CA GLU A 326 -21.02 0.05 -3.10
C GLU A 326 -20.63 -1.40 -3.38
N ASP A 327 -20.65 -2.25 -2.36
CA ASP A 327 -20.22 -3.64 -2.48
C ASP A 327 -21.23 -4.49 -3.25
N GLN A 328 -20.83 -4.93 -4.44
CA GLN A 328 -21.70 -5.69 -5.35
C GLN A 328 -21.85 -7.17 -4.98
N LEU A 329 -20.97 -7.67 -4.10
CA LEU A 329 -21.07 -9.03 -3.53
C LEU A 329 -21.96 -9.08 -2.29
N SER A 330 -22.33 -7.93 -1.74
CA SER A 330 -23.20 -7.84 -0.57
C SER A 330 -24.59 -8.43 -0.84
N HIS A 331 -25.18 -9.04 0.19
CA HIS A 331 -26.58 -9.49 0.19
C HIS A 331 -27.58 -8.35 0.41
N CYS A 332 -27.10 -7.13 0.69
CA CYS A 332 -27.94 -5.95 0.82
C CYS A 332 -28.47 -5.46 -0.54
N ASN A 333 -29.37 -4.48 -0.50
CA ASN A 333 -29.82 -3.80 -1.71
C ASN A 333 -28.65 -3.11 -2.40
N LYS A 334 -28.60 -3.17 -3.75
CA LYS A 334 -27.55 -2.60 -4.60
C LYS A 334 -28.13 -1.58 -5.59
N PRO A 335 -28.51 -0.38 -5.13
CA PRO A 335 -29.15 0.63 -5.98
C PRO A 335 -28.37 1.01 -7.23
N ILE A 336 -27.04 1.01 -7.18
CA ILE A 336 -26.22 1.35 -8.35
C ILE A 336 -26.32 0.23 -9.39
N LEU A 337 -26.15 -1.04 -9.00
CA LEU A 337 -26.34 -2.17 -9.89
C LEU A 337 -27.74 -2.20 -10.51
N ASN A 338 -28.78 -2.04 -9.69
CA ASN A 338 -30.16 -2.04 -10.16
C ASN A 338 -30.37 -0.94 -11.23
N MET A 339 -29.83 0.26 -11.03
CA MET A 339 -29.91 1.35 -12.01
C MET A 339 -29.24 1.01 -13.35
N PHE A 340 -28.09 0.34 -13.29
CA PHE A 340 -27.40 -0.13 -14.50
C PHE A 340 -28.19 -1.25 -15.20
N GLU A 341 -28.71 -2.22 -14.46
CA GLU A 341 -29.52 -3.33 -15.01
C GLU A 341 -30.83 -2.83 -15.63
N ASP A 342 -31.52 -1.88 -14.98
CA ASP A 342 -32.74 -1.24 -15.48
C ASP A 342 -32.52 -0.54 -16.83
N LYS A 343 -31.28 -0.08 -17.09
CA LYS A 343 -30.86 0.54 -18.35
C LYS A 343 -30.24 -0.45 -19.34
N GLY A 344 -30.27 -1.75 -19.05
CA GLY A 344 -29.81 -2.82 -19.94
C GLY A 344 -28.29 -2.99 -19.98
N TYR A 345 -27.59 -2.63 -18.91
CA TYR A 345 -26.17 -2.95 -18.74
C TYR A 345 -25.99 -4.30 -18.06
N THR A 346 -24.86 -4.93 -18.33
CA THR A 346 -24.42 -6.16 -17.65
C THR A 346 -23.13 -5.87 -16.90
N GLN A 347 -23.08 -6.27 -15.63
CA GLN A 347 -21.90 -6.17 -14.79
C GLN A 347 -21.02 -7.41 -14.99
N LEU A 348 -19.72 -7.23 -15.26
CA LEU A 348 -18.82 -8.28 -15.76
C LEU A 348 -17.95 -8.96 -14.69
N ILE A 349 -17.67 -8.28 -13.58
CA ILE A 349 -16.78 -8.75 -12.51
C ILE A 349 -17.58 -9.56 -11.49
N SER A 350 -17.09 -10.73 -11.07
CA SER A 350 -17.82 -11.62 -10.16
C SER A 350 -17.08 -11.94 -8.85
N THR A 351 -15.86 -11.44 -8.71
CA THR A 351 -14.97 -11.69 -7.56
C THR A 351 -14.67 -10.38 -6.83
N GLY A 352 -14.14 -10.47 -5.61
CA GLY A 352 -13.73 -9.29 -4.85
C GLY A 352 -12.62 -8.51 -5.58
N THR A 353 -12.64 -7.19 -5.42
CA THR A 353 -11.68 -6.24 -6.00
C THR A 353 -10.87 -5.53 -4.91
N THR A 354 -10.94 -6.01 -3.66
CA THR A 354 -10.23 -5.44 -2.52
C THR A 354 -9.63 -6.53 -1.64
N GLU A 355 -8.67 -6.17 -0.79
CA GLU A 355 -8.06 -7.10 0.19
C GLU A 355 -9.10 -7.74 1.13
N LYS A 356 -10.26 -7.12 1.35
CA LYS A 356 -11.36 -7.67 2.17
C LYS A 356 -12.38 -8.46 1.36
N ASN A 357 -12.10 -8.75 0.10
CA ASN A 357 -12.98 -9.49 -0.81
C ASN A 357 -14.36 -8.82 -1.00
N THR A 358 -14.39 -7.48 -1.07
CA THR A 358 -15.57 -6.71 -1.50
C THR A 358 -15.43 -6.34 -2.97
N LEU A 359 -16.52 -6.21 -3.71
CA LEU A 359 -16.49 -5.76 -5.12
C LEU A 359 -16.97 -4.31 -5.18
N LEU A 360 -16.02 -3.38 -5.18
CA LEU A 360 -16.29 -1.93 -5.26
C LEU A 360 -16.04 -1.35 -6.65
N ASP A 361 -15.32 -2.10 -7.49
CA ASP A 361 -14.80 -1.69 -8.79
C ASP A 361 -15.47 -2.45 -9.95
N PRO A 362 -16.81 -2.36 -10.13
CA PRO A 362 -17.49 -3.07 -11.20
C PRO A 362 -17.15 -2.53 -12.59
N VAL A 363 -17.27 -3.41 -13.58
CA VAL A 363 -17.24 -3.04 -15.01
C VAL A 363 -18.60 -3.35 -15.61
N PHE A 364 -19.31 -2.31 -16.06
CA PHE A 364 -20.59 -2.41 -16.74
C PHE A 364 -20.40 -2.28 -18.25
N ILE A 365 -21.10 -3.10 -19.02
CA ILE A 365 -21.16 -3.00 -20.48
C ILE A 365 -22.60 -2.97 -20.97
N SER A 366 -22.86 -2.16 -21.99
CA SER A 366 -24.19 -2.03 -22.55
C SER A 366 -24.51 -3.14 -23.57
N GLY A 367 -25.68 -3.76 -23.43
CA GLY A 367 -26.15 -4.84 -24.31
C GLY A 367 -25.53 -6.22 -24.02
N ALA A 368 -26.13 -7.28 -24.57
CA ALA A 368 -25.63 -8.64 -24.47
C ALA A 368 -24.45 -8.84 -25.43
N ASN A 369 -23.22 -8.71 -24.94
CA ASN A 369 -22.02 -8.99 -25.72
C ASN A 369 -21.49 -10.39 -25.38
N SER A 370 -21.57 -11.33 -26.32
CA SER A 370 -21.09 -12.71 -26.13
C SER A 370 -19.56 -12.84 -26.13
N ASN A 371 -18.83 -11.80 -26.55
CA ASN A 371 -17.38 -11.87 -26.80
C ASN A 371 -16.62 -10.88 -25.89
N VAL A 372 -16.85 -10.99 -24.58
CA VAL A 372 -16.18 -10.17 -23.57
C VAL A 372 -15.52 -11.07 -22.55
N ARG A 373 -14.24 -10.81 -22.27
CA ARG A 373 -13.53 -11.41 -21.13
C ARG A 373 -13.27 -10.35 -20.09
N ALA A 374 -13.54 -10.66 -18.83
CA ALA A 374 -13.28 -9.75 -17.73
C ALA A 374 -12.82 -10.52 -16.49
N GLY A 375 -12.11 -9.83 -15.62
CA GLY A 375 -11.59 -10.42 -14.39
C GLY A 375 -10.82 -9.41 -13.55
N VAL A 376 -10.17 -9.93 -12.52
CA VAL A 376 -9.41 -9.15 -11.54
C VAL A 376 -7.93 -9.52 -11.68
N LEU A 377 -7.06 -8.52 -11.67
CA LEU A 377 -5.60 -8.63 -11.60
C LEU A 377 -5.17 -8.42 -10.15
N GLN A 378 -3.93 -8.77 -9.82
CA GLN A 378 -3.39 -8.56 -8.47
C GLN A 378 -2.43 -7.40 -8.42
N THR A 379 -2.55 -6.55 -7.41
CA THR A 379 -1.54 -5.52 -7.09
C THR A 379 -1.03 -5.65 -5.65
N TYR A 380 0.12 -5.04 -5.36
CA TYR A 380 0.74 -5.06 -4.02
C TYR A 380 0.74 -3.70 -3.31
N TYR A 381 0.40 -2.63 -4.02
CA TYR A 381 0.61 -1.25 -3.56
C TYR A 381 -0.69 -0.49 -3.30
N SER A 382 -1.85 -1.07 -3.63
CA SER A 382 -3.17 -0.50 -3.30
C SER A 382 -4.04 -1.57 -2.66
N TYR A 383 -4.95 -1.13 -1.80
CA TYR A 383 -6.03 -1.91 -1.23
C TYR A 383 -6.99 -2.47 -2.30
N HIS A 384 -7.03 -1.83 -3.47
CA HIS A 384 -7.87 -2.23 -4.60
C HIS A 384 -7.06 -2.97 -5.66
N ASP A 385 -7.59 -4.11 -6.07
CA ASP A 385 -7.07 -4.89 -7.19
C ASP A 385 -7.57 -4.32 -8.53
N PRO A 386 -6.71 -4.20 -9.56
CA PRO A 386 -7.15 -3.76 -10.89
C PRO A 386 -8.17 -4.74 -11.49
N VAL A 387 -9.14 -4.21 -12.23
CA VAL A 387 -10.10 -5.01 -13.00
C VAL A 387 -9.85 -4.82 -14.48
N TYR A 388 -10.07 -5.85 -15.29
CA TYR A 388 -9.89 -5.77 -16.73
C TYR A 388 -11.14 -6.19 -17.49
N CYS A 389 -11.26 -5.67 -18.71
CA CYS A 389 -12.25 -6.04 -19.70
C CYS A 389 -11.60 -6.03 -21.09
N VAL A 390 -11.78 -7.12 -21.82
CA VAL A 390 -11.26 -7.30 -23.18
C VAL A 390 -12.42 -7.55 -24.13
N LEU A 391 -12.53 -6.70 -25.13
CA LEU A 391 -13.51 -6.78 -26.21
C LEU A 391 -12.87 -7.36 -27.47
N GLU A 392 -13.23 -8.60 -27.79
CA GLU A 392 -12.64 -9.38 -28.89
C GLU A 392 -12.92 -8.80 -30.27
#